data_AF-A0A975K7D7-F1
#
_entry.id   AF-A0A975K7D7-F1
#
_cell.length_a   1.000
_cell.length_b   1.000
_cell.length_c   1.000
_cell.angle_alpha   90.00
_cell.angle_beta   90.00
_cell.angle_gamma   90.00
#
_symmetry.space_group_name_H-M   'P 1'
#
loop_
_entity.id
_entity.type
_entity.pdbx_description
1 polymer ?
#
loop_
_entity_poly.entity_id
_entity_poly.type
_entity_poly.pdbx_seq_one_letter_code
_entity_poly.pdbx_strand_id
1 'polypeptide(L)'
;MRAYMVGERQPNGTFLIKTKRGQARVHVGFAAIERNGEPWTMHPDSVKSFVAELEEGEAGYGNLPRTPSSGPEAEVAPRDDDTDEITRRIRASSDIATRPQPKVKAVVAISPQPTRTAVARKAKFAPPLGMPPSIENRNPAELNIDDGYQRSIDTGPSKALIERIARSWDWRMCLPLVVSKRDDGSLWVIDGQHRHAAAMLRGDISYLPCCVGVYGSVADEAAMFVAMNRARRAINRLDDFHAAQAGGDAEALQIAELIEAAGFTVSRKTGVASWVPGEVAFTSAIGAVLRKHGAAVVSQALDMMAKAFPGERLVAGSPVFTALCRILVRPPDNFDPERLAAGLRTFDMKGWASFLAQAKGGDERAQRLRETLLMAYDDAGRVNV
;
A
#
# COMPACT_ATOMS: atom_id res chain seq x y z
N MET A 1 -29.15 41.76 3.05
CA MET A 1 -28.59 40.39 3.03
C MET A 1 -28.13 39.92 4.43
N ARG A 2 -28.87 40.21 5.52
CA ARG A 2 -28.48 39.87 6.91
C ARG A 2 -29.29 38.73 7.55
N ALA A 3 -30.25 38.14 6.84
CA ALA A 3 -31.23 37.23 7.46
C ALA A 3 -30.75 35.77 7.64
N TYR A 4 -29.66 35.36 6.98
CA TYR A 4 -29.23 33.95 6.95
C TYR A 4 -27.81 33.71 7.49
N MET A 5 -27.01 34.75 7.70
CA MET A 5 -25.63 34.63 8.16
C MET A 5 -25.57 34.30 9.65
N VAL A 6 -24.78 33.29 10.01
CA VAL A 6 -24.46 32.88 11.38
C VAL A 6 -23.01 33.24 11.65
N GLY A 7 -22.77 34.02 12.71
CA GLY A 7 -21.42 34.45 13.11
C GLY A 7 -20.82 35.53 12.21
N GLU A 8 -19.52 35.74 12.33
CA GLU A 8 -18.79 36.79 11.60
C GLU A 8 -18.19 36.27 10.29
N ARG A 9 -18.11 37.17 9.30
CA ARG A 9 -17.34 36.94 8.07
C ARG A 9 -15.87 36.74 8.42
N GLN A 10 -15.32 35.64 7.94
CA GLN A 10 -13.91 35.31 8.12
C GLN A 10 -13.03 36.10 7.16
N PRO A 11 -11.73 36.33 7.49
CA PRO A 11 -10.80 37.05 6.61
C PRO A 11 -10.68 36.46 5.20
N ASN A 12 -10.93 35.15 5.04
CA ASN A 12 -10.97 34.46 3.75
C ASN A 12 -12.25 34.72 2.91
N GLY A 13 -13.09 35.66 3.33
CA GLY A 13 -14.31 36.01 2.61
C GLY A 13 -15.47 35.04 2.78
N THR A 14 -15.37 34.05 3.68
CA THR A 14 -16.47 33.11 3.96
C THR A 14 -17.31 33.54 5.15
N PHE A 15 -18.57 33.11 5.18
CA PHE A 15 -19.47 33.21 6.33
C PHE A 15 -20.33 31.94 6.44
N LEU A 16 -20.88 31.66 7.62
CA LEU A 16 -21.78 30.53 7.80
C LEU A 16 -23.22 30.96 7.54
N ILE A 17 -24.06 30.05 7.06
CA ILE A 17 -25.51 30.18 7.01
C ILE A 17 -26.20 29.05 7.77
N LYS A 18 -27.41 29.30 8.26
CA LYS A 18 -28.25 28.28 8.92
C LYS A 18 -29.12 27.56 7.89
N THR A 19 -29.12 26.22 7.94
CA THR A 19 -29.96 25.35 7.09
C THR A 19 -30.81 24.42 7.95
N LYS A 20 -31.78 23.73 7.37
CA LYS A 20 -32.57 22.72 8.10
C LYS A 20 -31.74 21.54 8.63
N ARG A 21 -30.56 21.27 8.03
CA ARG A 21 -29.62 20.21 8.46
C ARG A 21 -28.46 20.69 9.33
N GLY A 22 -28.37 21.99 9.63
CA GLY A 22 -27.31 22.54 10.49
C GLY A 22 -26.78 23.88 10.01
N GLN A 23 -25.48 23.94 9.75
CA GLN A 23 -24.79 25.13 9.25
C GLN A 23 -23.95 24.80 8.03
N ALA A 24 -23.87 25.72 7.08
CA ALA A 24 -23.05 25.57 5.87
C ALA A 24 -22.23 26.82 5.60
N ARG A 25 -21.06 26.66 4.99
CA ARG A 25 -20.10 27.74 4.74
C ARG A 25 -20.20 28.22 3.31
N VAL A 26 -20.28 29.54 3.14
CA VAL A 26 -20.53 30.21 1.86
C VAL A 26 -19.50 31.31 1.65
N HIS A 27 -19.10 31.54 0.39
CA HIS A 27 -18.23 32.66 0.01
C HIS A 27 -19.05 33.92 -0.33
N VAL A 28 -18.49 35.09 0.00
CA VAL A 28 -19.04 36.37 -0.45
C VAL A 28 -19.03 36.44 -1.98
N GLY A 29 -20.16 36.82 -2.57
CA GLY A 29 -20.33 36.88 -4.02
C GLY A 29 -20.88 35.59 -4.64
N PHE A 30 -20.94 34.48 -3.89
CA PHE A 30 -21.54 33.23 -4.34
C PHE A 30 -23.01 33.17 -3.91
N ALA A 31 -23.85 32.58 -4.75
CA ALA A 31 -25.21 32.24 -4.41
C ALA A 31 -25.24 30.93 -3.60
N ALA A 32 -26.06 30.90 -2.55
CA ALA A 32 -26.35 29.68 -1.79
C ALA A 32 -27.78 29.24 -2.07
N ILE A 33 -27.96 27.98 -2.45
CA ILE A 33 -29.25 27.36 -2.78
C ILE A 33 -29.47 26.21 -1.80
N GLU A 34 -30.60 26.18 -1.10
CA GLU A 34 -30.96 25.07 -0.20
C GLU A 34 -32.16 24.29 -0.78
N ARG A 35 -31.98 22.99 -1.00
CA ARG A 35 -33.06 22.07 -1.42
C ARG A 35 -33.01 20.81 -0.56
N ASN A 36 -34.15 20.36 -0.03
CA ASN A 36 -34.24 19.19 0.86
C ASN A 36 -33.28 19.21 2.07
N GLY A 37 -32.90 20.41 2.53
CA GLY A 37 -31.96 20.64 3.62
C GLY A 37 -30.48 20.54 3.23
N GLU A 38 -30.16 20.36 1.95
CA GLU A 38 -28.80 20.35 1.43
C GLU A 38 -28.43 21.70 0.79
N PRO A 39 -27.36 22.36 1.26
CA PRO A 39 -26.92 23.63 0.72
C PRO A 39 -25.89 23.45 -0.40
N TRP A 40 -26.09 24.18 -1.48
CA TRP A 40 -25.20 24.30 -2.63
C TRP A 40 -24.66 25.72 -2.72
N THR A 41 -23.37 25.90 -3.01
CA THR A 41 -22.76 27.22 -3.17
C THR A 41 -22.10 27.33 -4.53
N MET A 42 -22.48 28.34 -5.32
CA MET A 42 -21.99 28.52 -6.70
C MET A 42 -21.97 29.98 -7.12
N HIS A 43 -21.34 30.26 -8.27
CA HIS A 43 -21.38 31.61 -8.85
C HIS A 43 -22.82 31.99 -9.24
N PRO A 44 -23.25 33.25 -9.08
CA PRO A 44 -24.61 33.69 -9.42
C PRO A 44 -25.03 33.36 -10.85
N ASP A 45 -24.08 33.39 -11.79
CA ASP A 45 -24.35 33.10 -13.21
C ASP A 45 -24.75 31.64 -13.46
N SER A 46 -24.33 30.73 -12.58
CA SER A 46 -24.63 29.28 -12.68
C SER A 46 -25.95 28.90 -12.01
N VAL A 47 -26.60 29.82 -11.29
CA VAL A 47 -27.81 29.54 -10.50
C VAL A 47 -28.97 29.11 -11.39
N LYS A 48 -29.19 29.81 -12.51
CA LYS A 48 -30.35 29.54 -13.39
C LYS A 48 -30.25 28.18 -14.05
N SER A 49 -29.08 27.82 -14.59
CA SER A 49 -28.86 26.52 -15.21
C SER A 49 -28.97 25.39 -14.17
N PHE A 50 -28.39 25.58 -12.99
CA PHE A 50 -28.47 24.60 -11.91
C PHE A 50 -29.89 24.39 -11.40
N VAL A 51 -30.69 25.45 -11.24
CA VAL A 51 -32.11 25.33 -10.85
C VAL A 51 -32.91 24.62 -11.93
N ALA A 52 -32.68 24.95 -13.22
CA ALA A 52 -33.34 24.26 -14.33
C ALA A 52 -33.00 22.76 -14.37
N GLU A 53 -31.74 22.37 -14.19
CA GLU A 53 -31.31 20.97 -14.08
C GLU A 53 -31.99 20.25 -12.91
N LEU A 54 -32.13 20.94 -11.77
CA LEU A 54 -32.79 20.42 -10.58
C LEU A 54 -34.30 20.22 -10.77
N GLU A 55 -34.95 21.08 -11.56
CA GLU A 55 -36.38 21.00 -11.90
C GLU A 55 -36.63 19.98 -13.02
N GLU A 56 -35.76 19.88 -14.02
CA GLU A 56 -35.81 18.86 -15.08
C GLU A 56 -35.57 17.45 -14.52
N GLY A 57 -34.70 17.31 -13.50
CA GLY A 57 -34.48 16.08 -12.77
C GLY A 57 -35.71 15.56 -12.01
N GLU A 58 -36.72 16.40 -11.74
CA GLU A 58 -37.99 16.01 -11.10
C GLU A 58 -38.98 15.34 -12.07
N ALA A 59 -38.85 15.55 -13.39
CA ALA A 59 -39.72 14.89 -14.38
C ALA A 59 -39.30 13.44 -14.70
N GLY A 60 -38.16 12.96 -14.18
CA GLY A 60 -37.46 11.81 -14.73
C GLY A 60 -37.02 10.70 -13.77
N TYR A 61 -37.32 10.74 -12.46
CA TYR A 61 -36.87 9.69 -11.53
C TYR A 61 -37.90 9.35 -10.46
N GLY A 62 -39.07 8.86 -10.88
CA GLY A 62 -40.05 8.21 -10.01
C GLY A 62 -39.78 6.72 -9.72
N ASN A 63 -38.68 6.13 -10.22
CA ASN A 63 -38.42 4.71 -10.01
C ASN A 63 -36.93 4.37 -10.20
N LEU A 64 -36.11 4.53 -9.15
CA LEU A 64 -34.86 3.77 -9.04
C LEU A 64 -35.13 2.55 -8.14
N PRO A 65 -34.73 1.34 -8.55
CA PRO A 65 -34.93 0.15 -7.74
C PRO A 65 -34.22 0.32 -6.39
N ARG A 66 -34.96 0.07 -5.30
CA ARG A 66 -34.37 -0.10 -3.96
C ARG A 66 -33.36 -1.24 -4.04
N THR A 67 -32.16 -1.00 -3.52
CA THR A 67 -31.14 -2.04 -3.33
C THR A 67 -31.76 -3.24 -2.59
N PRO A 68 -31.73 -4.46 -3.16
CA PRO A 68 -32.06 -5.66 -2.39
C PRO A 68 -31.04 -5.82 -1.27
N SER A 69 -31.48 -6.16 -0.06
CA SER A 69 -30.62 -6.44 1.09
C SER A 69 -29.82 -7.76 0.98
N SER A 70 -29.68 -8.30 -0.23
CA SER A 70 -28.95 -9.51 -0.55
C SER A 70 -28.58 -9.47 -2.03
N GLY A 71 -27.48 -8.80 -2.35
CA GLY A 71 -26.83 -8.88 -3.66
C GLY A 71 -25.77 -9.99 -3.67
N PRO A 72 -25.45 -10.57 -4.84
CA PRO A 72 -24.52 -11.70 -4.94
C PRO A 72 -23.13 -11.28 -4.47
N GLU A 73 -22.37 -12.24 -3.94
CA GLU A 73 -20.97 -12.06 -3.56
C GLU A 73 -20.23 -11.28 -4.64
N ALA A 74 -19.61 -10.17 -4.26
CA ALA A 74 -18.79 -9.39 -5.16
C ALA A 74 -17.69 -10.31 -5.67
N GLU A 75 -17.74 -10.66 -6.95
CA GLU A 75 -16.70 -11.43 -7.60
C GLU A 75 -15.39 -10.62 -7.47
N VAL A 76 -14.50 -11.10 -6.60
CA VAL A 76 -13.18 -10.52 -6.39
C VAL A 76 -12.44 -10.68 -7.71
N ALA A 77 -12.31 -9.58 -8.46
CA ALA A 77 -11.50 -9.56 -9.67
C ALA A 77 -10.09 -10.07 -9.31
N PRO A 78 -9.58 -11.12 -10.00
CA PRO A 78 -8.26 -11.66 -9.72
C PRO A 78 -7.23 -10.54 -9.83
N ARG A 79 -6.45 -10.32 -8.77
CA ARG A 79 -5.24 -9.49 -8.81
C ARG A 79 -4.10 -10.27 -9.47
N ASP A 80 -4.31 -10.67 -10.73
CA ASP A 80 -3.22 -11.15 -11.57
C ASP A 80 -2.50 -9.94 -12.16
N ASP A 81 -1.70 -9.23 -11.36
CA ASP A 81 -0.70 -8.35 -11.96
C ASP A 81 0.56 -8.11 -11.11
N ASP A 82 1.59 -8.88 -11.44
CA ASP A 82 2.98 -8.72 -11.00
C ASP A 82 3.74 -7.62 -11.81
N THR A 83 3.06 -6.79 -12.62
CA THR A 83 3.72 -5.84 -13.54
C THR A 83 3.93 -4.43 -13.04
N ASP A 84 3.50 -4.06 -11.82
CA ASP A 84 3.67 -2.67 -11.36
C ASP A 84 5.17 -2.28 -11.23
N GLU A 85 5.54 -1.21 -11.95
CA GLU A 85 6.91 -0.67 -12.10
C GLU A 85 7.58 -0.36 -10.75
N ILE A 86 6.77 -0.14 -9.71
CA ILE A 86 7.20 0.09 -8.33
C ILE A 86 7.85 -1.17 -7.75
N THR A 87 7.25 -2.35 -7.96
CA THR A 87 7.80 -3.65 -7.55
C THR A 87 9.10 -3.95 -8.30
N ARG A 88 9.19 -3.55 -9.58
CA ARG A 88 10.41 -3.63 -10.39
C ARG A 88 11.52 -2.70 -9.89
N ARG A 89 11.20 -1.47 -9.50
CA ARG A 89 12.15 -0.50 -8.89
C ARG A 89 12.65 -0.92 -7.51
N ILE A 90 11.82 -1.58 -6.70
CA ILE A 90 12.24 -2.16 -5.41
C ILE A 90 13.30 -3.25 -5.64
N ARG A 91 13.18 -4.07 -6.70
CA ARG A 91 14.21 -5.05 -7.09
C ARG A 91 15.46 -4.40 -7.68
N ALA A 92 15.32 -3.35 -8.50
CA ALA A 92 16.46 -2.63 -9.09
C ALA A 92 17.27 -1.79 -8.07
N SER A 93 16.63 -1.38 -6.96
CA SER A 93 17.31 -0.65 -5.87
C SER A 93 18.17 -1.56 -4.97
N SER A 94 18.14 -2.88 -5.19
CA SER A 94 19.01 -3.84 -4.48
C SER A 94 20.48 -3.78 -4.95
N ASP A 95 20.77 -3.12 -6.07
CA ASP A 95 22.11 -3.06 -6.67
C ASP A 95 22.93 -1.81 -6.30
N ILE A 96 22.48 -0.99 -5.34
CA ILE A 96 23.33 0.05 -4.74
C ILE A 96 24.12 -0.57 -3.57
N ALA A 97 25.03 -1.45 -3.93
CA ALA A 97 26.12 -1.89 -3.07
C ALA A 97 27.24 -0.85 -3.13
N THR A 98 27.20 0.16 -2.26
CA THR A 98 28.37 0.85 -1.66
C THR A 98 27.90 2.02 -0.80
N ARG A 99 27.52 1.74 0.44
CA ARG A 99 27.65 2.71 1.53
C ARG A 99 28.61 2.15 2.57
N PRO A 100 29.67 2.88 2.96
CA PRO A 100 30.58 2.42 3.99
C PRO A 100 29.81 2.28 5.31
N GLN A 101 29.89 1.11 5.93
CA GLN A 101 29.31 0.88 7.24
C GLN A 101 30.10 1.65 8.31
N PRO A 102 29.44 2.22 9.33
CA PRO A 102 30.13 2.80 10.46
C PRO A 102 30.88 1.69 11.22
N LYS A 103 32.18 1.91 11.49
CA LYS A 103 33.04 0.98 12.23
C LYS A 103 32.45 0.71 13.62
N VAL A 104 32.11 -0.55 13.89
CA VAL A 104 31.70 -1.03 15.22
C VAL A 104 32.93 -1.01 16.13
N LYS A 105 32.90 -0.19 17.19
CA LYS A 105 33.90 -0.27 18.27
C LYS A 105 33.55 -1.42 19.21
N ALA A 106 34.59 -2.10 19.70
CA ALA A 106 34.50 -3.23 20.62
C ALA A 106 33.67 -2.89 21.88
N VAL A 107 32.83 -3.83 22.29
CA VAL A 107 31.98 -3.75 23.47
C VAL A 107 32.85 -3.92 24.72
N VAL A 108 32.94 -2.87 25.54
CA VAL A 108 33.47 -2.94 26.91
C VAL A 108 32.30 -3.22 27.85
N ALA A 109 32.49 -4.15 28.79
CA ALA A 109 31.50 -4.55 29.78
C ALA A 109 30.97 -3.36 30.60
N ILE A 110 29.65 -3.21 30.69
CA ILE A 110 28.98 -2.13 31.42
C ILE A 110 28.42 -2.70 32.73
N SER A 111 28.94 -2.23 33.86
CA SER A 111 28.34 -2.42 35.19
C SER A 111 26.99 -1.68 35.28
N PRO A 112 26.01 -2.19 36.06
CA PRO A 112 24.64 -1.67 36.04
C PRO A 112 24.58 -0.26 36.65
N GLN A 113 24.14 0.72 35.86
CA GLN A 113 23.81 2.07 36.33
C GLN A 113 22.33 2.20 36.70
N PRO A 114 21.99 3.05 37.69
CA PRO A 114 20.62 3.21 38.16
C PRO A 114 19.72 3.84 37.09
N THR A 115 18.49 3.35 37.04
CA THR A 115 17.42 3.74 36.11
C THR A 115 17.12 5.23 36.21
N ARG A 116 17.65 6.02 35.26
CA ARG A 116 17.21 7.40 35.05
C ARG A 116 15.84 7.37 34.39
N THR A 117 14.83 7.83 35.10
CA THR A 117 13.53 8.21 34.56
C THR A 117 13.73 9.24 33.45
N ALA A 118 13.54 8.82 32.20
CA ALA A 118 13.70 9.69 31.04
C ALA A 118 12.54 10.67 30.98
N VAL A 119 12.79 11.91 31.40
CA VAL A 119 11.87 13.03 31.16
C VAL A 119 11.82 13.26 29.66
N ALA A 120 10.65 13.09 29.04
CA ALA A 120 10.46 13.29 27.61
C ALA A 120 10.89 14.71 27.20
N ARG A 121 11.97 14.83 26.43
CA ARG A 121 12.38 16.11 25.86
C ARG A 121 11.30 16.56 24.87
N LYS A 122 10.64 17.69 25.15
CA LYS A 122 9.72 18.33 24.19
C LYS A 122 10.47 18.57 22.88
N ALA A 123 10.00 17.95 21.80
CA ALA A 123 10.55 18.17 20.47
C ALA A 123 10.37 19.64 20.09
N LYS A 124 11.44 20.29 19.60
CA LYS A 124 11.35 21.62 19.00
C LYS A 124 10.94 21.45 17.55
N PHE A 125 9.76 21.95 17.18
CA PHE A 125 9.29 21.95 15.80
C PHE A 125 9.86 23.16 15.06
N ALA A 126 10.27 22.98 13.81
CA ALA A 126 10.63 24.09 12.92
C ALA A 126 9.37 24.92 12.60
N PRO A 127 9.50 26.22 12.29
CA PRO A 127 8.35 27.01 11.85
C PRO A 127 7.73 26.42 10.58
N PRO A 128 6.39 26.49 10.41
CA PRO A 128 5.74 26.05 9.19
C PRO A 128 6.23 26.88 7.99
N LEU A 129 6.35 26.22 6.83
CA LEU A 129 6.75 26.85 5.57
C LEU A 129 5.52 27.08 4.69
N GLY A 130 5.49 28.21 3.99
CA GLY A 130 4.45 28.55 3.02
C GLY A 130 3.10 28.91 3.64
N MET A 131 2.12 29.11 2.77
CA MET A 131 0.72 29.33 3.15
C MET A 131 -0.07 28.02 3.05
N PRO A 132 -1.13 27.83 3.86
CA PRO A 132 -2.01 26.68 3.72
C PRO A 132 -2.60 26.61 2.31
N PRO A 133 -2.67 25.42 1.69
CA PRO A 133 -3.35 25.26 0.42
C PRO A 133 -4.86 25.41 0.58
N SER A 134 -5.53 25.72 -0.52
CA SER A 134 -6.99 25.69 -0.62
C SER A 134 -7.46 24.35 -1.18
N ILE A 135 -8.69 23.93 -0.83
CA ILE A 135 -9.32 22.74 -1.39
C ILE A 135 -10.40 23.20 -2.37
N GLU A 136 -10.22 22.85 -3.64
CA GLU A 136 -11.05 23.34 -4.74
C GLU A 136 -11.45 22.18 -5.67
N ASN A 137 -12.68 22.22 -6.20
CA ASN A 137 -13.07 21.36 -7.32
C ASN A 137 -12.77 22.10 -8.62
N ARG A 138 -11.90 21.55 -9.47
CA ARG A 138 -11.48 22.19 -10.73
C ARG A 138 -11.83 21.33 -11.91
N ASN A 139 -12.32 21.95 -12.99
CA ASN A 139 -12.55 21.23 -14.22
C ASN A 139 -11.20 20.70 -14.75
N PRO A 140 -11.10 19.42 -15.16
CA PRO A 140 -9.86 18.86 -15.70
C PRO A 140 -9.25 19.69 -16.84
N ALA A 141 -10.06 20.33 -17.67
CA ALA A 141 -9.61 21.16 -18.79
C ALA A 141 -8.94 22.48 -18.37
N GLU A 142 -9.10 22.92 -17.12
CA GLU A 142 -8.44 24.11 -16.57
C GLU A 142 -7.06 23.81 -15.98
N LEU A 143 -6.67 22.53 -15.92
CA LEU A 143 -5.43 22.07 -15.30
C LEU A 143 -4.36 21.79 -16.37
N ASN A 144 -3.17 22.34 -16.15
CA ASN A 144 -2.03 22.23 -17.05
C ASN A 144 -0.98 21.25 -16.49
N ILE A 145 -0.16 20.68 -17.37
CA ILE A 145 0.94 19.78 -17.03
C ILE A 145 2.26 20.42 -17.46
N ASP A 146 3.24 20.46 -16.56
CA ASP A 146 4.58 20.94 -16.86
C ASP A 146 5.51 19.77 -17.20
N ASP A 147 5.80 19.58 -18.49
CA ASP A 147 6.67 18.51 -18.97
C ASP A 147 8.14 18.66 -18.55
N GLY A 148 8.54 19.81 -17.99
CA GLY A 148 9.91 20.08 -17.56
C GLY A 148 10.33 19.26 -16.32
N TYR A 149 9.39 18.80 -15.50
CA TYR A 149 9.67 17.98 -14.32
C TYR A 149 8.71 16.80 -14.12
N GLN A 150 7.61 16.73 -14.86
CA GLN A 150 6.67 15.61 -14.79
C GLN A 150 7.20 14.35 -15.49
N ARG A 151 6.59 13.21 -15.18
CA ARG A 151 6.91 11.95 -15.87
C ARG A 151 6.20 11.92 -17.22
N SER A 152 6.88 11.36 -18.22
CA SER A 152 6.22 11.08 -19.50
C SER A 152 5.14 10.01 -19.30
N ILE A 153 3.93 10.34 -19.72
CA ILE A 153 2.79 9.42 -19.75
C ILE A 153 2.65 8.68 -21.08
N ASP A 154 3.52 8.95 -22.04
CA ASP A 154 3.47 8.33 -23.38
C ASP A 154 4.00 6.89 -23.42
N THR A 155 4.58 6.44 -22.31
CA THR A 155 5.08 5.08 -22.15
C THR A 155 3.94 4.07 -22.10
N GLY A 156 4.17 2.86 -22.64
CA GLY A 156 3.19 1.76 -22.62
C GLY A 156 2.59 1.49 -21.23
N PRO A 157 3.40 1.37 -20.16
CA PRO A 157 2.89 1.21 -18.80
C PRO A 157 2.01 2.37 -18.32
N SER A 158 2.37 3.62 -18.62
CA SER A 158 1.57 4.78 -18.21
C SER A 158 0.24 4.84 -18.95
N LYS A 159 0.21 4.55 -20.25
CA LYS A 159 -1.03 4.47 -21.03
C LYS A 159 -1.97 3.39 -20.50
N ALA A 160 -1.43 2.19 -20.25
CA ALA A 160 -2.20 1.09 -19.67
C ALA A 160 -2.78 1.45 -18.29
N LEU A 161 -2.00 2.16 -17.45
CA LEU A 161 -2.47 2.66 -16.16
C LEU A 161 -3.60 3.67 -16.31
N ILE A 162 -3.47 4.64 -17.21
CA ILE A 162 -4.50 5.66 -17.50
C ILE A 162 -5.79 4.99 -17.97
N GLU A 163 -5.70 4.07 -18.92
CA GLU A 163 -6.86 3.31 -19.42
C GLU A 163 -7.52 2.48 -18.32
N ARG A 164 -6.73 1.88 -17.43
CA ARG A 164 -7.25 1.13 -16.28
C ARG A 164 -8.02 2.04 -15.31
N ILE A 165 -7.46 3.20 -14.97
CA ILE A 165 -8.13 4.19 -14.12
C ILE A 165 -9.42 4.69 -14.79
N ALA A 166 -9.38 4.98 -16.09
CA ALA A 166 -10.54 5.48 -16.83
C ALA A 166 -11.68 4.44 -16.91
N ARG A 167 -11.36 3.18 -17.21
CA ARG A 167 -12.34 2.09 -17.30
C ARG A 167 -12.99 1.75 -15.97
N SER A 168 -12.22 1.76 -14.89
CA SER A 168 -12.67 1.39 -13.54
C SER A 168 -12.60 2.58 -12.60
N TRP A 169 -13.14 3.72 -13.02
CA TRP A 169 -13.09 4.95 -12.24
C TRP A 169 -13.80 4.76 -10.89
N ASP A 170 -13.06 4.93 -9.80
CA ASP A 170 -13.57 4.84 -8.43
C ASP A 170 -13.20 6.13 -7.67
N TRP A 171 -14.22 6.91 -7.34
CA TRP A 171 -14.05 8.15 -6.57
C TRP A 171 -13.36 7.91 -5.22
N ARG A 172 -13.49 6.72 -4.62
CA ARG A 172 -12.82 6.35 -3.36
C ARG A 172 -11.30 6.22 -3.53
N MET A 173 -10.82 5.96 -4.75
CA MET A 173 -9.40 5.91 -5.10
C MET A 173 -8.87 7.25 -5.64
N CYS A 174 -9.75 8.20 -5.93
CA CYS A 174 -9.38 9.52 -6.45
C CYS A 174 -9.01 10.48 -5.31
N LEU A 175 -7.79 10.35 -4.78
CA LEU A 175 -7.25 11.35 -3.87
C LEU A 175 -7.16 12.73 -4.57
N PRO A 176 -7.24 13.85 -3.83
CA PRO A 176 -7.07 15.18 -4.42
C PRO A 176 -5.74 15.32 -5.17
N LEU A 177 -5.77 16.02 -6.30
CA LEU A 177 -4.57 16.41 -7.05
C LEU A 177 -3.84 17.50 -6.27
N VAL A 178 -2.51 17.52 -6.34
CA VAL A 178 -1.72 18.67 -5.83
C VAL A 178 -1.44 19.60 -6.99
N VAL A 179 -1.82 20.86 -6.83
CA VAL A 179 -1.82 21.85 -7.91
C VAL A 179 -1.11 23.12 -7.47
N SER A 180 -0.22 23.63 -8.31
CA SER A 180 0.39 24.95 -8.20
C SER A 180 -0.50 25.99 -8.87
N LYS A 181 -0.80 27.08 -8.17
CA LYS A 181 -1.35 28.29 -8.75
C LYS A 181 -0.20 29.28 -8.96
N ARG A 182 0.07 29.62 -10.21
CA ARG A 182 1.09 30.61 -10.59
C ARG A 182 0.53 32.03 -10.56
N ASP A 183 1.41 33.04 -10.67
CA ASP A 183 1.07 34.46 -10.53
C ASP A 183 0.04 34.94 -11.57
N ASP A 184 0.04 34.34 -12.76
CA ASP A 184 -0.93 34.58 -13.83
C ASP A 184 -2.31 33.92 -13.58
N GLY A 185 -2.45 33.21 -12.46
CA GLY A 185 -3.65 32.47 -12.09
C GLY A 185 -3.78 31.10 -12.73
N SER A 186 -2.84 30.69 -13.59
CA SER A 186 -2.83 29.36 -14.20
C SER A 186 -2.60 28.26 -13.16
N LEU A 187 -3.20 27.10 -13.42
CA LEU A 187 -3.16 25.95 -12.52
C LEU A 187 -2.37 24.81 -13.14
N TRP A 188 -1.40 24.30 -12.39
CA TRP A 188 -0.43 23.31 -12.85
C TRP A 188 -0.38 22.10 -11.92
N VAL A 189 -0.60 20.91 -12.44
CA VAL A 189 -0.59 19.68 -11.64
C VAL A 189 0.85 19.34 -11.25
N ILE A 190 1.09 19.20 -9.94
CA ILE A 190 2.33 18.68 -9.35
C ILE A 190 2.21 17.16 -9.11
N ASP A 191 1.10 16.68 -8.56
CA ASP A 191 0.85 15.25 -8.31
C ASP A 191 -0.56 14.84 -8.75
N GLY A 192 -0.67 13.72 -9.45
CA GLY A 192 -1.95 13.18 -9.95
C GLY A 192 -2.13 13.19 -11.47
N GLN A 193 -1.06 13.37 -12.24
CA GLN A 193 -1.07 13.39 -13.70
C GLN A 193 -1.86 12.23 -14.35
N HIS A 194 -1.69 10.97 -13.89
CA HIS A 194 -2.46 9.83 -14.46
C HIS A 194 -3.96 9.91 -14.18
N ARG A 195 -4.38 10.46 -13.02
CA ARG A 195 -5.80 10.66 -12.68
C ARG A 195 -6.40 11.80 -13.51
N HIS A 196 -5.64 12.88 -13.69
CA HIS A 196 -6.01 13.96 -14.60
C HIS A 196 -6.19 13.45 -16.03
N ALA A 197 -5.19 12.74 -16.57
CA ALA A 197 -5.26 12.16 -17.92
C ALA A 197 -6.42 11.16 -18.07
N ALA A 198 -6.70 10.33 -17.06
CA ALA A 198 -7.84 9.42 -17.08
C ALA A 198 -9.19 10.15 -17.05
N ALA A 199 -9.32 11.23 -16.28
CA ALA A 199 -10.51 12.08 -16.30
C ALA A 199 -10.73 12.74 -17.67
N MET A 200 -9.65 13.28 -18.26
CA MET A 200 -9.66 13.84 -19.62
C MET A 200 -10.04 12.78 -20.66
N LEU A 201 -9.55 11.55 -20.54
CA LEU A 201 -9.86 10.44 -21.43
C LEU A 201 -11.35 10.04 -21.37
N ARG A 202 -11.97 10.08 -20.19
CA ARG A 202 -13.39 9.75 -20.04
C ARG A 202 -14.31 10.83 -20.60
N GLY A 203 -13.93 12.10 -20.45
CA GLY A 203 -14.71 13.26 -20.94
C GLY A 203 -16.00 13.56 -20.15
N ASP A 204 -16.47 12.67 -19.28
CA ASP A 204 -17.69 12.82 -18.47
C ASP A 204 -17.41 13.32 -17.03
N ILE A 205 -16.14 13.45 -16.64
CA ILE A 205 -15.72 13.91 -15.31
C ILE A 205 -15.67 15.45 -15.29
N SER A 206 -16.67 16.07 -14.68
CA SER A 206 -16.82 17.54 -14.67
C SER A 206 -15.86 18.27 -13.72
N TYR A 207 -15.31 17.59 -12.72
CA TYR A 207 -14.34 18.17 -11.79
C TYR A 207 -13.39 17.13 -11.19
N LEU A 208 -12.24 17.60 -10.73
CA LEU A 208 -11.32 16.87 -9.88
C LEU A 208 -11.10 17.64 -8.57
N PRO A 209 -11.09 16.96 -7.41
CA PRO A 209 -10.69 17.59 -6.16
C PRO A 209 -9.21 17.96 -6.22
N CYS A 210 -8.89 19.19 -5.86
CA CYS A 210 -7.55 19.77 -5.93
C CYS A 210 -7.17 20.40 -4.59
N CYS A 211 -5.92 20.17 -4.18
CA CYS A 211 -5.23 20.88 -3.13
C CYS A 211 -4.33 21.93 -3.81
N VAL A 212 -4.79 23.18 -3.85
CA VAL A 212 -4.18 24.26 -4.62
C VAL A 212 -3.29 25.11 -3.70
N GLY A 213 -1.98 25.10 -3.95
CA GLY A 213 -0.97 25.89 -3.25
C GLY A 213 -0.29 26.91 -4.17
N VAL A 214 0.42 27.87 -3.57
CA VAL A 214 1.27 28.82 -4.28
C VAL A 214 2.73 28.49 -3.97
N TYR A 215 3.56 28.44 -5.02
CA TYR A 215 4.97 28.10 -4.95
C TYR A 215 5.82 29.25 -5.49
N GLY A 216 7.05 29.40 -5.01
CA GLY A 216 7.91 30.53 -5.38
C GLY A 216 8.46 30.44 -6.80
N SER A 217 8.54 29.22 -7.37
CA SER A 217 9.10 28.98 -8.71
C SER A 217 8.76 27.58 -9.23
N VAL A 218 8.97 27.36 -10.53
CA VAL A 218 8.93 26.02 -11.15
C VAL A 218 9.93 25.06 -10.50
N ALA A 219 11.07 25.57 -10.02
CA ALA A 219 12.04 24.77 -9.29
C ALA A 219 11.49 24.26 -7.95
N ASP A 220 10.68 25.07 -7.25
CA ASP A 220 10.01 24.66 -6.02
C ASP A 220 8.93 23.61 -6.30
N GLU A 221 8.18 23.75 -7.40
CA GLU A 221 7.21 22.75 -7.86
C GLU A 221 7.90 21.39 -8.11
N ALA A 222 9.03 21.41 -8.84
CA ALA A 222 9.82 20.21 -9.13
C ALA A 222 10.40 19.58 -7.85
N ALA A 223 10.90 20.39 -6.91
CA ALA A 223 11.40 19.92 -5.63
C ALA A 223 10.28 19.25 -4.81
N MET A 224 9.08 19.82 -4.82
CA MET A 224 7.90 19.26 -4.17
C MET A 224 7.44 17.95 -4.83
N PHE A 225 7.41 17.89 -6.16
CA PHE A 225 7.15 16.65 -6.89
C PHE A 225 8.09 15.52 -6.45
N VAL A 226 9.40 15.78 -6.40
CA VAL A 226 10.41 14.81 -5.96
C VAL A 226 10.20 14.43 -4.49
N ALA A 227 9.99 15.41 -3.61
CA ALA A 227 9.80 15.18 -2.18
C ALA A 227 8.58 14.29 -1.91
N MET A 228 7.44 14.58 -2.54
CA MET A 228 6.20 13.81 -2.39
C MET A 228 6.37 12.36 -2.88
N ASN A 229 7.02 12.17 -4.03
CA ASN A 229 7.25 10.83 -4.57
C ASN A 229 8.24 10.02 -3.71
N ARG A 230 9.27 10.66 -3.15
CA ARG A 230 10.25 9.99 -2.28
C ARG A 230 9.73 9.72 -0.87
N ALA A 231 8.85 10.58 -0.36
CA ALA A 231 8.25 10.43 0.97
C ALA A 231 7.25 9.27 1.03
N ARG A 232 6.68 8.85 -0.11
CA ARG A 232 5.81 7.66 -0.18
C ARG A 232 6.60 6.41 0.24
N ARG A 233 6.31 5.93 1.44
CA ARG A 233 6.79 4.62 1.89
C ARG A 233 5.84 3.57 1.31
N ALA A 234 6.39 2.67 0.49
CA ALA A 234 5.65 1.49 0.08
C ALA A 234 5.19 0.73 1.34
N ILE A 235 3.94 0.29 1.33
CA ILE A 235 3.46 -0.67 2.32
C ILE A 235 4.35 -1.92 2.18
N ASN A 236 4.74 -2.50 3.30
CA ASN A 236 5.56 -3.71 3.24
C ASN A 236 4.65 -4.92 2.97
N ARG A 237 5.20 -5.98 2.39
CA ARG A 237 4.41 -7.16 1.98
C ARG A 237 3.62 -7.82 3.10
N LEU A 238 4.07 -7.69 4.35
CA LEU A 238 3.37 -8.27 5.50
C LEU A 238 2.15 -7.42 5.86
N ASP A 239 2.30 -6.09 5.87
CA ASP A 239 1.17 -5.16 6.03
C ASP A 239 0.18 -5.29 4.86
N ASP A 240 0.66 -5.46 3.63
CA ASP A 240 -0.18 -5.73 2.45
C ASP A 240 -0.98 -7.03 2.64
N PHE A 241 -0.34 -8.09 3.13
CA PHE A 241 -1.00 -9.37 3.42
C PHE A 241 -2.09 -9.21 4.49
N HIS A 242 -1.80 -8.50 5.58
CA HIS A 242 -2.79 -8.24 6.64
C HIS A 242 -3.97 -7.41 6.12
N ALA A 243 -3.70 -6.44 5.24
CA ALA A 243 -4.76 -5.65 4.59
C ALA A 243 -5.60 -6.51 3.64
N ALA A 244 -4.97 -7.42 2.87
CA ALA A 244 -5.66 -8.36 1.99
C ALA A 244 -6.57 -9.31 2.79
N GLN A 245 -6.07 -9.86 3.91
CA GLN A 245 -6.85 -10.70 4.81
C GLN A 245 -8.06 -9.94 5.38
N ALA A 246 -7.85 -8.70 5.86
CA ALA A 246 -8.94 -7.87 6.36
C ALA A 246 -9.95 -7.48 5.26
N GLY A 247 -9.51 -7.41 4.01
CA GLY A 247 -10.34 -7.18 2.83
C GLY A 247 -11.08 -8.41 2.30
N GLY A 248 -10.88 -9.60 2.90
CA GLY A 248 -11.51 -10.85 2.46
C GLY A 248 -10.89 -11.48 1.22
N ASP A 249 -9.63 -11.16 0.90
CA ASP A 249 -8.91 -11.77 -0.21
C ASP A 249 -8.77 -13.29 0.01
N ALA A 250 -9.30 -14.09 -0.93
CA ALA A 250 -9.40 -15.54 -0.79
C ALA A 250 -8.03 -16.23 -0.69
N GLU A 251 -7.01 -15.76 -1.44
CA GLU A 251 -5.66 -16.31 -1.34
C GLU A 251 -5.03 -15.99 0.02
N ALA A 252 -5.17 -14.75 0.49
CA ALA A 252 -4.64 -14.34 1.80
C ALA A 252 -5.31 -15.11 2.96
N LEU A 253 -6.63 -15.32 2.90
CA LEU A 253 -7.36 -16.13 3.87
C LEU A 253 -6.87 -17.59 3.86
N GLN A 254 -6.75 -18.20 2.68
CA GLN A 254 -6.26 -19.57 2.55
C GLN A 254 -4.82 -19.73 3.08
N ILE A 255 -3.94 -18.76 2.82
CA ILE A 255 -2.58 -18.76 3.36
C ILE A 255 -2.61 -18.69 4.89
N ALA A 256 -3.45 -17.83 5.47
CA ALA A 256 -3.60 -17.72 6.92
C ALA A 256 -4.10 -19.04 7.54
N GLU A 257 -5.12 -19.66 6.95
CA GLU A 257 -5.64 -20.96 7.37
C GLU A 257 -4.57 -22.06 7.34
N LEU A 258 -3.75 -22.13 6.28
CA LEU A 258 -2.67 -23.11 6.17
C LEU A 258 -1.58 -22.90 7.24
N ILE A 259 -1.28 -21.64 7.56
CA ILE A 259 -0.33 -21.29 8.62
C ILE A 259 -0.89 -21.69 10.00
N GLU A 260 -2.15 -21.36 10.27
CA GLU A 260 -2.82 -21.67 11.53
C GLU A 260 -3.01 -23.18 11.73
N ALA A 261 -3.36 -23.92 10.68
CA ALA A 261 -3.51 -25.37 10.71
C ALA A 261 -2.21 -26.09 11.08
N ALA A 262 -1.06 -25.55 10.68
CA ALA A 262 0.26 -26.06 11.06
C ALA A 262 0.70 -25.63 12.48
N GLY A 263 -0.12 -24.86 13.21
CA GLY A 263 0.17 -24.37 14.55
C GLY A 263 1.04 -23.11 14.60
N PHE A 264 1.19 -22.40 13.48
CA PHE A 264 1.89 -21.13 13.40
C PHE A 264 0.94 -19.93 13.44
N THR A 265 1.50 -18.74 13.58
CA THR A 265 0.75 -17.48 13.45
C THR A 265 1.44 -16.55 12.46
N VAL A 266 0.69 -15.67 11.80
CA VAL A 266 1.28 -14.69 10.88
C VAL A 266 1.89 -13.53 11.69
N SER A 267 3.17 -13.25 11.47
CA SER A 267 3.84 -12.15 12.15
C SER A 267 3.22 -10.79 11.79
N ARG A 268 3.20 -9.85 12.73
CA ARG A 268 2.88 -8.44 12.50
C ARG A 268 4.13 -7.57 12.28
N LYS A 269 5.32 -8.17 12.37
CA LYS A 269 6.58 -7.44 12.43
C LYS A 269 7.54 -7.91 11.35
N THR A 270 8.09 -6.96 10.62
CA THR A 270 8.99 -7.24 9.48
C THR A 270 10.45 -7.45 9.87
N GLY A 271 10.86 -7.05 11.08
CA GLY A 271 12.25 -7.14 11.53
C GLY A 271 12.58 -8.49 12.18
N VAL A 272 13.64 -9.15 11.72
CA VAL A 272 14.13 -10.45 12.26
C VAL A 272 14.39 -10.40 13.78
N ALA A 273 14.86 -9.25 14.29
CA ALA A 273 15.09 -9.04 15.72
C ALA A 273 13.81 -9.02 16.57
N SER A 274 12.66 -8.82 15.93
CA SER A 274 11.35 -8.69 16.58
C SER A 274 10.46 -9.92 16.42
N TRP A 275 10.94 -10.94 15.69
CA TRP A 275 10.22 -12.20 15.49
C TRP A 275 10.12 -12.97 16.80
N VAL A 276 8.96 -13.58 17.00
CA VAL A 276 8.63 -14.41 18.15
C VAL A 276 8.60 -15.87 17.69
N PRO A 277 8.91 -16.84 18.56
CA PRO A 277 8.70 -18.24 18.25
C PRO A 277 7.31 -18.55 17.68
N GLY A 278 7.26 -19.40 16.66
CA GLY A 278 5.99 -19.81 16.03
C GLY A 278 5.34 -18.75 15.12
N GLU A 279 6.01 -17.63 14.85
CA GLU A 279 5.55 -16.64 13.86
C GLU A 279 6.15 -16.86 12.47
N VAL A 280 5.31 -16.75 11.44
CA VAL A 280 5.65 -16.81 10.02
C VAL A 280 5.56 -15.41 9.42
N ALA A 281 6.65 -14.91 8.85
CA ALA A 281 6.72 -13.60 8.19
C ALA A 281 6.83 -13.68 6.66
N PHE A 282 6.84 -14.88 6.09
CA PHE A 282 7.16 -15.14 4.69
C PHE A 282 5.97 -15.53 3.82
N THR A 283 4.84 -14.85 4.03
CA THR A 283 3.57 -15.09 3.34
C THR A 283 3.69 -15.05 1.82
N SER A 284 4.55 -14.19 1.27
CA SER A 284 4.78 -14.13 -0.19
C SER A 284 5.40 -15.40 -0.76
N ALA A 285 6.28 -16.09 -0.02
CA ALA A 285 6.85 -17.37 -0.45
C ALA A 285 5.80 -18.48 -0.42
N ILE A 286 4.93 -18.46 0.60
CA ILE A 286 3.80 -19.38 0.72
C ILE A 286 2.83 -19.19 -0.44
N GLY A 287 2.40 -17.96 -0.73
CA GLY A 287 1.52 -17.66 -1.86
C GLY A 287 2.10 -18.08 -3.21
N ALA A 288 3.42 -17.88 -3.42
CA ALA A 288 4.08 -18.33 -4.64
C ALA A 288 4.04 -19.87 -4.81
N VAL A 289 4.22 -20.63 -3.72
CA VAL A 289 4.10 -22.10 -3.76
C VAL A 289 2.64 -22.50 -3.91
N LEU A 290 1.71 -21.87 -3.20
CA LEU A 290 0.28 -22.15 -3.25
C LEU A 290 -0.26 -22.05 -4.68
N ARG A 291 0.01 -20.94 -5.38
CA ARG A 291 -0.40 -20.74 -6.78
C ARG A 291 0.17 -21.80 -7.73
N LYS A 292 1.41 -22.23 -7.51
CA LYS A 292 2.14 -23.09 -8.46
C LYS A 292 1.96 -24.59 -8.19
N HIS A 293 1.80 -24.98 -6.93
CA HIS A 293 1.88 -26.37 -6.48
C HIS A 293 0.72 -26.78 -5.57
N GLY A 294 -0.16 -25.86 -5.19
CA GLY A 294 -1.37 -26.13 -4.42
C GLY A 294 -1.15 -26.26 -2.91
N ALA A 295 -2.27 -26.29 -2.19
CA ALA A 295 -2.31 -26.26 -0.72
C ALA A 295 -1.65 -27.48 -0.06
N ALA A 296 -1.69 -28.66 -0.68
CA ALA A 296 -1.14 -29.89 -0.11
C ALA A 296 0.39 -29.79 0.13
N VAL A 297 1.13 -29.24 -0.84
CA VAL A 297 2.59 -29.05 -0.72
C VAL A 297 2.92 -28.01 0.36
N VAL A 298 2.12 -26.95 0.46
CA VAL A 298 2.28 -25.92 1.50
C VAL A 298 2.04 -26.51 2.88
N SER A 299 0.91 -27.19 3.08
CA SER A 299 0.54 -27.81 4.36
C SER A 299 1.62 -28.78 4.82
N GLN A 300 2.05 -29.69 3.94
CA GLN A 300 3.06 -30.69 4.29
C GLN A 300 4.40 -30.06 4.67
N ALA A 301 4.84 -29.00 3.97
CA ALA A 301 6.07 -28.30 4.30
C ALA A 301 5.96 -27.54 5.64
N LEU A 302 4.84 -26.85 5.90
CA LEU A 302 4.61 -26.16 7.16
C LEU A 302 4.53 -27.14 8.33
N ASP A 303 3.85 -28.27 8.18
CA ASP A 303 3.76 -29.32 9.21
C ASP A 303 5.14 -29.91 9.54
N MET A 304 5.97 -30.16 8.53
CA MET A 304 7.35 -30.62 8.74
C MET A 304 8.16 -29.57 9.52
N MET A 305 8.02 -28.29 9.21
CA MET A 305 8.68 -27.22 9.94
C MET A 305 8.17 -27.10 11.39
N ALA A 306 6.86 -27.20 11.61
CA ALA A 306 6.26 -27.12 12.94
C ALA A 306 6.78 -28.24 13.87
N LYS A 307 6.90 -29.46 13.34
CA LYS A 307 7.44 -30.61 14.06
C LYS A 307 8.95 -30.51 14.29
N ALA A 308 9.70 -29.95 13.34
CA ALA A 308 11.15 -29.86 13.44
C ALA A 308 11.64 -28.72 14.35
N PHE A 309 10.88 -27.62 14.45
CA PHE A 309 11.33 -26.39 15.11
C PHE A 309 10.34 -25.88 16.18
N PRO A 310 9.91 -26.72 17.14
CA PRO A 310 8.96 -26.31 18.16
C PRO A 310 9.54 -25.20 19.04
N GLY A 311 8.83 -24.08 19.17
CA GLY A 311 9.26 -22.96 20.03
C GLY A 311 10.46 -22.18 19.52
N GLU A 312 10.85 -22.36 18.25
CA GLU A 312 11.94 -21.59 17.64
C GLU A 312 11.44 -20.39 16.83
N ARG A 313 12.32 -19.39 16.70
CA ARG A 313 12.14 -18.30 15.74
C ARG A 313 12.59 -18.77 14.36
N LEU A 314 11.72 -18.64 13.37
CA LEU A 314 11.95 -19.09 12.00
C LEU A 314 12.91 -18.16 11.22
N VAL A 315 14.13 -17.92 11.73
CA VAL A 315 15.10 -16.96 11.16
C VAL A 315 15.55 -17.32 9.73
N ALA A 316 15.52 -18.61 9.38
CA ALA A 316 15.75 -19.11 8.01
C ALA A 316 14.46 -19.67 7.38
N GLY A 317 13.28 -19.30 7.89
CA GLY A 317 12.01 -19.94 7.57
C GLY A 317 11.66 -19.94 6.08
N SER A 318 11.76 -18.80 5.39
CA SER A 318 11.43 -18.73 3.95
C SER A 318 12.32 -19.60 3.07
N PRO A 319 13.67 -19.54 3.18
CA PRO A 319 14.55 -20.46 2.47
C PRO A 319 14.30 -21.94 2.79
N VAL A 320 14.12 -22.30 4.08
CA VAL A 320 13.85 -23.69 4.50
C VAL A 320 12.53 -24.18 3.92
N PHE A 321 11.46 -23.39 4.05
CA PHE A 321 10.15 -23.68 3.48
C PHE A 321 10.24 -23.92 1.97
N THR A 322 10.90 -23.01 1.24
CA THR A 322 11.03 -23.11 -0.21
C THR A 322 11.85 -24.34 -0.63
N ALA A 323 12.91 -24.68 0.13
CA ALA A 323 13.72 -25.87 -0.09
C ALA A 323 12.90 -27.16 0.11
N LEU A 324 12.13 -27.24 1.21
CA LEU A 324 11.21 -28.35 1.47
C LEU A 324 10.21 -28.51 0.33
N CYS A 325 9.51 -27.44 -0.07
CA CYS A 325 8.55 -27.50 -1.17
C CYS A 325 9.20 -27.99 -2.47
N ARG A 326 10.43 -27.58 -2.78
CA ARG A 326 11.15 -28.06 -3.98
C ARG A 326 11.41 -29.57 -3.94
N ILE A 327 11.73 -30.11 -2.76
CA ILE A 327 11.94 -31.55 -2.57
C ILE A 327 10.60 -32.28 -2.66
N LEU A 328 9.54 -31.79 -2.01
CA LEU A 328 8.21 -32.42 -2.06
C LEU A 328 7.62 -32.46 -3.47
N VAL A 329 7.86 -31.41 -4.27
CA VAL A 329 7.41 -31.34 -5.68
C VAL A 329 8.22 -32.25 -6.59
N ARG A 330 9.53 -32.41 -6.32
CA ARG A 330 10.44 -33.27 -7.09
C ARG A 330 11.27 -34.11 -6.12
N PRO A 331 10.67 -35.18 -5.58
CA PRO A 331 11.32 -36.01 -4.57
C PRO A 331 12.49 -36.81 -5.17
N PRO A 332 13.55 -37.08 -4.40
CA PRO A 332 14.60 -38.01 -4.82
C PRO A 332 14.07 -39.45 -4.92
N ASP A 333 14.82 -40.33 -5.57
CA ASP A 333 14.49 -41.75 -5.63
C ASP A 333 14.43 -42.37 -4.22
N ASN A 334 13.49 -43.30 -4.01
CA ASN A 334 13.21 -43.91 -2.70
C ASN A 334 12.91 -42.86 -1.62
N PHE A 335 12.10 -41.85 -1.97
CA PHE A 335 11.69 -40.81 -1.05
C PHE A 335 10.97 -41.37 0.19
N ASP A 336 11.33 -40.82 1.34
CA ASP A 336 10.81 -41.16 2.66
C ASP A 336 10.60 -39.85 3.43
N PRO A 337 9.35 -39.46 3.72
CA PRO A 337 9.05 -38.22 4.42
C PRO A 337 9.58 -38.21 5.86
N GLU A 338 9.71 -39.36 6.53
CA GLU A 338 10.23 -39.43 7.90
C GLU A 338 11.75 -39.22 7.92
N ARG A 339 12.47 -39.78 6.93
CA ARG A 339 13.89 -39.48 6.72
C ARG A 339 14.11 -38.00 6.39
N LEU A 340 13.22 -37.36 5.64
CA LEU A 340 13.30 -35.91 5.38
C LEU A 340 13.09 -35.10 6.66
N ALA A 341 12.11 -35.49 7.49
CA ALA A 341 11.89 -34.87 8.79
C ALA A 341 13.08 -35.08 9.75
N ALA A 342 13.79 -36.20 9.66
CA ALA A 342 15.02 -36.44 10.42
C ALA A 342 16.16 -35.53 9.94
N GLY A 343 16.40 -35.42 8.63
CA GLY A 343 17.40 -34.52 8.06
C GLY A 343 17.11 -33.04 8.34
N LEU A 344 15.83 -32.65 8.38
CA LEU A 344 15.42 -31.29 8.74
C LEU A 344 15.79 -30.95 10.19
N ARG A 345 15.73 -31.92 11.12
CA ARG A 345 16.07 -31.79 12.55
C ARG A 345 17.57 -31.81 12.84
N THR A 346 18.43 -32.05 11.84
CA THR A 346 19.89 -32.08 12.01
C THR A 346 20.45 -30.74 12.51
N PHE A 347 19.79 -29.63 12.17
CA PHE A 347 20.17 -28.29 12.61
C PHE A 347 18.97 -27.54 13.17
N ASP A 348 19.21 -26.66 14.14
CA ASP A 348 18.23 -25.66 14.58
C ASP A 348 18.08 -24.53 13.53
N MET A 349 17.16 -23.58 13.74
CA MET A 349 16.95 -22.49 12.78
C MET A 349 18.21 -21.62 12.56
N LYS A 350 19.08 -21.50 13.57
CA LYS A 350 20.33 -20.75 13.45
C LYS A 350 21.38 -21.52 12.63
N GLY A 351 21.46 -22.84 12.82
CA GLY A 351 22.30 -23.73 12.05
C GLY A 351 21.92 -23.69 10.57
N TRP A 352 20.63 -23.80 10.26
CA TRP A 352 20.13 -23.60 8.89
C TRP A 352 20.46 -22.20 8.34
N ALA A 353 20.32 -21.14 9.15
CA ALA A 353 20.70 -19.79 8.74
C ALA A 353 22.21 -19.64 8.44
N SER A 354 23.08 -20.41 9.11
CA SER A 354 24.53 -20.32 8.93
C SER A 354 24.98 -20.66 7.50
N PHE A 355 24.26 -21.55 6.82
CA PHE A 355 24.54 -21.92 5.42
C PHE A 355 24.20 -20.81 4.43
N LEU A 356 23.49 -19.76 4.84
CA LEU A 356 23.03 -18.70 3.94
C LEU A 356 24.01 -17.52 3.82
N ALA A 357 25.11 -17.51 4.58
CA ALA A 357 25.99 -16.35 4.73
C ALA A 357 26.56 -15.80 3.42
N GLN A 358 26.74 -16.63 2.39
CA GLN A 358 27.31 -16.22 1.09
C GLN A 358 26.28 -16.14 -0.04
N ALA A 359 25.02 -16.53 0.20
CA ALA A 359 24.00 -16.60 -0.84
C ALA A 359 23.30 -15.24 -1.05
N LYS A 360 23.20 -14.83 -2.33
CA LYS A 360 22.57 -13.57 -2.76
C LYS A 360 21.16 -13.83 -3.27
N GLY A 361 20.17 -13.17 -2.66
CA GLY A 361 18.77 -13.28 -3.07
C GLY A 361 18.07 -14.55 -2.57
N GLY A 362 16.76 -14.63 -2.80
CA GLY A 362 15.91 -15.69 -2.26
C GLY A 362 16.09 -17.05 -2.93
N ASP A 363 16.29 -17.05 -4.25
CA ASP A 363 16.37 -18.29 -5.04
C ASP A 363 17.64 -19.10 -4.75
N GLU A 364 18.80 -18.43 -4.73
CA GLU A 364 20.08 -19.03 -4.38
C GLU A 364 20.08 -19.61 -2.95
N ARG A 365 19.48 -18.88 -2.00
CA ARG A 365 19.32 -19.34 -0.61
C ARG A 365 18.48 -20.61 -0.53
N ALA A 366 17.35 -20.66 -1.26
CA ALA A 366 16.49 -21.84 -1.30
C ALA A 366 17.19 -23.03 -1.97
N GLN A 367 17.96 -22.80 -3.04
CA GLN A 367 18.72 -23.85 -3.70
C GLN A 367 19.81 -24.43 -2.79
N ARG A 368 20.56 -23.55 -2.11
CA ARG A 368 21.60 -23.98 -1.19
C ARG A 368 21.04 -24.81 -0.04
N LEU A 369 19.93 -24.38 0.57
CA LEU A 369 19.29 -25.17 1.62
C LEU A 369 18.69 -26.47 1.12
N ARG A 370 18.21 -26.51 -0.12
CA ARG A 370 17.76 -27.77 -0.73
C ARG A 370 18.92 -28.77 -0.82
N GLU A 371 20.09 -28.34 -1.30
CA GLU A 371 21.27 -29.20 -1.40
C GLU A 371 21.74 -29.66 -0.01
N THR A 372 21.84 -28.74 0.96
CA THR A 372 22.24 -29.09 2.33
C THR A 372 21.23 -30.03 3.00
N LEU A 373 19.93 -29.83 2.77
CA LEU A 373 18.89 -30.70 3.30
C LEU A 373 18.90 -32.09 2.68
N LEU A 374 19.21 -32.21 1.38
CA LEU A 374 19.38 -33.51 0.74
C LEU A 374 20.63 -34.25 1.25
N MET A 375 21.72 -33.54 1.56
CA MET A 375 22.88 -34.16 2.22
C MET A 375 22.51 -34.69 3.62
N ALA A 376 21.80 -33.89 4.42
CA ALA A 376 21.33 -34.31 5.75
C ALA A 376 20.32 -35.48 5.67
N TYR A 377 19.50 -35.51 4.62
CA TYR A 377 18.58 -36.60 4.31
C TYR A 377 19.30 -37.92 4.03
N ASP A 378 20.35 -37.88 3.19
CA ASP A 378 21.15 -39.07 2.86
C ASP A 378 21.89 -39.60 4.09
N ASP A 379 22.44 -38.70 4.91
CA ASP A 379 23.13 -39.06 6.16
C ASP A 379 22.18 -39.69 7.18
N ALA A 380 20.96 -39.17 7.33
CA ALA A 380 19.94 -39.76 8.19
C ALA A 380 19.57 -41.19 7.76
N GLY A 381 19.68 -41.51 6.46
CA GLY A 381 19.47 -42.86 5.95
C GLY A 381 20.57 -43.86 6.31
N ARG A 382 21.80 -43.38 6.53
CA ARG A 382 22.96 -44.24 6.86
C ARG A 382 23.00 -44.68 8.31
N VAL A 383 22.33 -43.95 9.21
CA VAL A 383 22.31 -44.25 10.66
C VAL A 383 21.29 -45.36 11.01
N ASN A 384 20.35 -45.65 10.11
CA ASN A 384 19.28 -46.64 10.31
C ASN A 384 19.52 -47.98 9.56
N VAL A 385 20.73 -48.25 9.08
CA VAL A 385 21.12 -49.50 8.41
C VAL A 385 22.03 -50.34 9.29
#